data_AF-A0A318XFE6-F1
#
_entry.id   AF-A0A318XFE6-F1
#
_cell.length_a   1.000
_cell.length_b   1.000
_cell.length_c   1.000
_cell.angle_alpha   90.00
_cell.angle_beta   90.00
_cell.angle_gamma   90.00
#
_symmetry.space_group_name_H-M   'P 1'
#
loop_
_entity.id
_entity.type
_entity.pdbx_description
1 polymer ?
#
loop_
_entity_poly.entity_id
_entity_poly.type
_entity_poly.pdbx_seq_one_letter_code
_entity_poly.pdbx_strand_id
1 'polypeptide(L)'
;MAFVNEKISKQDEDFFNSFNFKSPFTQNDSIKPWKWTINREREAFLTGLGGQGYEHSEIPEFFALVWKKKVIILETFSGGSGSNSTGVEVWWKITSIKVPQSLIVEKEAVMDLIKEAFEAYGNGYNSTYVRKVEIKFISEPYFIPRVE
;
A
#
# COMPACT_ATOMS: atom_id res chain seq x y z
N MET A 1 12.13 -4.70 -12.84
CA MET A 1 12.44 -3.81 -11.71
C MET A 1 11.61 -4.18 -10.50
N ALA A 2 12.18 -4.01 -9.30
CA ALA A 2 11.50 -4.17 -8.02
C ALA A 2 10.77 -2.87 -7.64
N PHE A 3 9.92 -2.92 -6.61
CA PHE A 3 9.32 -1.73 -6.04
C PHE A 3 10.38 -0.83 -5.39
N VAL A 4 10.22 0.49 -5.55
CA VAL A 4 11.08 1.51 -4.91
C VAL A 4 10.25 2.63 -4.33
N ASN A 5 10.71 3.20 -3.22
CA ASN A 5 10.11 4.39 -2.64
C ASN A 5 10.63 5.63 -3.34
N GLU A 6 9.74 6.44 -3.89
CA GLU A 6 10.14 7.71 -4.52
C GLU A 6 9.11 8.81 -4.24
N LYS A 7 9.57 10.04 -4.41
CA LYS A 7 8.68 11.21 -4.43
C LYS A 7 7.97 11.23 -5.78
N ILE A 8 6.66 11.46 -5.75
CA ILE A 8 5.88 11.60 -6.99
C ILE A 8 6.40 12.84 -7.73
N SER A 9 6.74 12.65 -9.01
CA SER A 9 7.22 13.73 -9.87
C SER A 9 6.06 14.58 -10.37
N LYS A 10 6.33 15.81 -10.82
CA LYS A 10 5.30 16.68 -11.40
C LYS A 10 4.64 16.08 -12.64
N GLN A 11 5.35 15.24 -13.41
CA GLN A 11 4.79 14.55 -14.58
C GLN A 11 3.84 13.41 -14.18
N ASP A 12 4.06 12.82 -13.00
CA ASP A 12 3.27 11.70 -12.48
C ASP A 12 2.03 12.17 -11.68
N GLU A 13 1.95 13.46 -11.32
CA GLU A 13 0.83 14.02 -10.55
C GLU A 13 -0.52 13.81 -11.24
N ASP A 14 -0.61 14.06 -12.55
CA ASP A 14 -1.86 13.88 -13.31
C ASP A 14 -2.30 12.41 -13.34
N PHE A 15 -1.34 11.50 -13.51
CA PHE A 15 -1.61 10.06 -13.45
C PHE A 15 -2.11 9.65 -12.07
N PHE A 16 -1.46 10.09 -11.00
CA PHE A 16 -1.90 9.82 -9.63
C PHE A 16 -3.29 10.39 -9.34
N ASN A 17 -3.53 11.64 -9.72
CA ASN A 17 -4.81 12.33 -9.51
C ASN A 17 -5.96 11.71 -10.31
N SER A 18 -5.68 11.02 -11.42
CA SER A 18 -6.71 10.32 -12.22
C SER A 18 -7.46 9.23 -11.45
N PHE A 19 -6.88 8.70 -10.37
CA PHE A 19 -7.53 7.71 -9.50
C PHE A 19 -8.45 8.32 -8.45
N ASN A 20 -8.43 9.66 -8.28
CA ASN A 20 -9.29 10.40 -7.37
C ASN A 20 -9.34 9.81 -5.94
N PHE A 21 -8.19 9.44 -5.40
CA PHE A 21 -8.10 8.87 -4.06
C PHE A 21 -8.63 9.84 -3.00
N LYS A 22 -9.44 9.32 -2.09
CA LYS A 22 -10.00 10.06 -0.96
C LYS A 22 -9.57 9.43 0.34
N SER A 23 -9.37 10.27 1.36
CA SER A 23 -9.20 9.80 2.72
C SER A 23 -10.50 9.14 3.20
N PRO A 24 -10.45 7.91 3.74
CA PRO A 24 -11.61 7.27 4.38
C PRO A 24 -12.17 8.07 5.57
N PHE A 25 -11.38 8.98 6.14
CA PHE A 25 -11.74 9.73 7.36
C PHE A 25 -12.28 11.12 7.08
N THR A 26 -11.67 11.84 6.14
CA THR A 26 -12.08 13.24 5.87
C THR A 26 -13.03 13.36 4.70
N GLN A 27 -13.18 12.30 3.86
CA GLN A 27 -14.06 12.11 2.68
C GLN A 27 -14.11 13.23 1.62
N ASN A 28 -13.74 14.45 1.97
CA ASN A 28 -13.77 15.67 1.17
C ASN A 28 -12.38 16.07 0.67
N ASP A 29 -11.31 15.55 1.27
CA ASP A 29 -9.94 15.85 0.85
C ASP A 29 -9.39 14.75 -0.05
N SER A 30 -9.04 15.13 -1.27
CA SER A 30 -8.24 14.30 -2.16
C SER A 30 -6.87 14.04 -1.53
N ILE A 31 -6.40 12.79 -1.63
CA ILE A 31 -5.04 12.43 -1.23
C ILE A 31 -4.07 13.21 -2.12
N LYS A 32 -3.17 13.98 -1.50
CA LYS A 32 -2.16 14.75 -2.23
C LYS A 32 -1.07 13.82 -2.77
N PRO A 33 -0.64 13.99 -4.03
CA PRO A 33 0.50 13.25 -4.56
C PRO A 33 1.78 13.68 -3.82
N TRP A 34 2.33 12.79 -3.00
CA TRP A 34 3.56 13.08 -2.25
C TRP A 34 4.64 12.03 -2.47
N LYS A 35 4.35 10.78 -2.08
CA LYS A 35 5.24 9.64 -2.23
C LYS A 35 4.41 8.42 -2.58
N TRP A 36 5.07 7.49 -3.24
CA TRP A 36 4.53 6.16 -3.51
C TRP A 36 5.65 5.12 -3.43
N THR A 37 5.25 3.87 -3.35
CA THR A 37 6.13 2.72 -3.56
C THR A 37 5.78 2.15 -4.92
N ILE A 38 6.62 2.39 -5.93
CA ILE A 38 6.30 2.15 -7.34
C ILE A 38 7.17 1.08 -7.98
N ASN A 39 6.55 0.30 -8.84
CA ASN A 39 7.19 -0.54 -9.84
C ASN A 39 6.77 -0.05 -11.24
N ARG A 40 7.63 0.74 -11.88
CA ARG A 40 7.33 1.37 -13.17
C ARG A 40 7.15 0.36 -14.31
N GLU A 41 7.91 -0.74 -14.32
CA GLU A 41 7.78 -1.77 -15.36
C GLU A 41 6.45 -2.51 -15.31
N ARG A 42 5.93 -2.75 -14.09
CA ARG A 42 4.63 -3.42 -13.90
C ARG A 42 3.45 -2.44 -13.86
N GLU A 43 3.71 -1.14 -14.06
CA GLU A 43 2.73 -0.05 -13.90
C GLU A 43 1.93 -0.19 -12.59
N ALA A 44 2.65 -0.45 -11.49
CA ALA A 44 2.07 -0.70 -10.17
C ALA A 44 2.60 0.28 -9.13
N PHE A 45 1.74 0.77 -8.23
CA PHE A 45 2.20 1.59 -7.10
C PHE A 45 1.31 1.44 -5.87
N LEU A 46 1.92 1.54 -4.69
CA LEU A 46 1.26 1.59 -3.39
C LEU A 46 1.29 3.04 -2.85
N THR A 47 0.17 3.51 -2.31
CA THR A 47 0.07 4.78 -1.60
C THR A 47 -0.81 4.64 -0.36
N GLY A 48 -0.44 5.35 0.71
CA GLY A 48 -1.28 5.50 1.89
C GLY A 48 -2.50 6.39 1.60
N LEU A 49 -3.66 6.01 2.14
CA LEU A 49 -4.92 6.75 2.09
C LEU A 49 -5.26 7.40 3.45
N GLY A 50 -4.44 7.15 4.48
CA GLY A 50 -4.63 7.65 5.84
C GLY A 50 -5.13 6.57 6.80
N GLY A 51 -5.38 6.99 8.04
CA GLY A 51 -5.69 6.09 9.15
C GLY A 51 -4.60 6.11 10.20
N GLN A 52 -4.66 5.17 11.15
CA GLN A 52 -3.72 5.09 12.26
C GLN A 52 -2.84 3.85 12.16
N GLY A 53 -3.46 2.68 11.99
CA GLY A 53 -2.78 1.43 11.65
C GLY A 53 -1.67 0.99 12.60
N TYR A 54 -1.67 1.43 13.86
CA TYR A 54 -0.78 0.88 14.88
C TYR A 54 -1.46 -0.31 15.59
N GLU A 55 -0.69 -1.28 16.11
CA GLU A 55 -1.19 -2.57 16.64
C GLU A 55 -2.40 -2.52 17.58
N HIS A 56 -2.52 -1.46 18.37
CA HIS A 56 -3.58 -1.28 19.37
C HIS A 56 -4.64 -0.25 18.96
N SER A 57 -4.62 0.21 17.72
CA SER A 57 -5.66 1.07 17.20
C SER A 57 -6.87 0.24 16.80
N GLU A 58 -8.07 0.76 17.03
CA GLU A 58 -9.29 0.24 16.39
C GLU A 58 -9.40 0.70 14.92
N ILE A 59 -8.51 1.61 14.51
CA ILE A 59 -8.55 2.31 13.23
C ILE A 59 -7.39 1.80 12.35
N PRO A 60 -7.66 1.05 11.26
CA PRO A 60 -6.60 0.59 10.37
C PRO A 60 -5.95 1.76 9.62
N GLU A 61 -4.75 1.52 9.09
CA GLU A 61 -4.18 2.35 8.03
C GLU A 61 -4.62 1.77 6.69
N PHE A 62 -5.17 2.63 5.84
CA PHE A 62 -5.70 2.26 4.54
C PHE A 62 -4.65 2.52 3.46
N PHE A 63 -4.52 1.58 2.53
CA PHE A 63 -3.66 1.74 1.36
C PHE A 63 -4.43 1.49 0.08
N ALA A 64 -4.00 2.13 -1.01
CA ALA A 64 -4.35 1.75 -2.37
C ALA A 64 -3.11 1.18 -3.06
N LEU A 65 -3.24 -0.05 -3.56
CA LEU A 65 -2.32 -0.64 -4.53
C LEU A 65 -2.96 -0.54 -5.91
N VAL A 66 -2.37 0.23 -6.80
CA VAL A 66 -2.79 0.29 -8.20
C VAL A 66 -1.98 -0.70 -9.01
N TRP A 67 -2.65 -1.48 -9.85
CA TRP A 67 -2.01 -2.34 -10.83
C TRP A 67 -2.88 -2.48 -12.08
N LYS A 68 -2.30 -2.35 -13.29
CA LYS A 68 -3.04 -2.35 -14.56
C LYS A 68 -4.23 -1.37 -14.56
N LYS A 69 -4.04 -0.20 -13.94
CA LYS A 69 -5.07 0.84 -13.75
C LYS A 69 -6.28 0.37 -12.93
N LYS A 70 -6.13 -0.69 -12.13
CA LYS A 70 -7.13 -1.19 -11.17
C LYS A 70 -6.69 -0.87 -9.76
N VAL A 71 -7.62 -0.41 -8.93
CA VAL A 71 -7.36 -0.05 -7.54
C VAL A 71 -7.71 -1.23 -6.64
N ILE A 72 -6.75 -1.67 -5.85
CA ILE A 72 -6.90 -2.66 -4.78
C ILE A 72 -6.82 -1.90 -3.46
N ILE A 73 -7.87 -1.98 -2.64
CA ILE A 73 -7.91 -1.28 -1.33
C ILE A 73 -7.54 -2.26 -0.23
N LEU A 74 -6.64 -1.82 0.64
CA LEU A 74 -6.07 -2.60 1.73
C LEU A 74 -6.36 -1.92 3.06
N GLU A 75 -6.64 -2.72 4.08
CA GLU A 75 -6.69 -2.28 5.47
C GLU A 75 -5.59 -2.99 6.23
N THR A 76 -4.81 -2.23 6.99
CA THR A 76 -3.57 -2.73 7.58
C THR A 76 -3.35 -2.24 8.99
N PHE A 77 -2.58 -3.05 9.73
CA PHE A 77 -1.96 -2.67 10.99
C PHE A 77 -0.48 -2.99 10.91
N SER A 78 0.33 -2.16 11.52
CA SER A 78 1.76 -2.31 11.60
C SER A 78 2.27 -2.07 13.02
N GLY A 79 3.49 -2.50 13.21
CA GLY A 79 4.29 -2.14 14.35
C GLY A 79 5.74 -2.48 14.05
N GLY A 80 6.61 -2.17 14.99
CA GLY A 80 8.01 -2.48 14.83
C GLY A 80 8.75 -2.43 16.15
N SER A 81 9.95 -2.98 16.11
CA SER A 81 10.90 -2.96 17.23
C SER A 81 12.27 -2.54 16.72
N GLY A 82 13.13 -2.13 17.65
CA GLY A 82 14.47 -1.64 17.33
C GLY A 82 14.53 -0.12 17.27
N SER A 83 15.56 0.39 16.60
CA SER A 83 15.89 1.81 16.57
C SER A 83 16.62 2.17 15.30
N ASN A 84 16.71 3.46 14.98
CA ASN A 84 17.44 3.92 13.79
C ASN A 84 18.93 3.57 13.83
N SER A 85 19.54 3.37 15.01
CA SER A 85 20.96 2.99 15.15
C SER A 85 21.20 1.48 15.04
N THR A 86 20.26 0.67 15.52
CA THR A 86 20.35 -0.79 15.50
C THR A 86 19.57 -1.44 14.36
N GLY A 87 18.94 -0.63 13.51
CA GLY A 87 17.96 -1.08 12.54
C GLY A 87 16.58 -1.33 13.16
N VAL A 88 15.56 -1.20 12.32
CA VAL A 88 14.15 -1.42 12.68
C VAL A 88 13.66 -2.69 12.01
N GLU A 89 13.00 -3.53 12.79
CA GLU A 89 12.19 -4.63 12.27
C GLU A 89 10.74 -4.19 12.23
N VAL A 90 10.12 -4.27 11.06
CA VAL A 90 8.75 -3.85 10.82
C VAL A 90 7.92 -5.09 10.58
N TRP A 91 6.72 -5.13 11.16
CA TRP A 91 5.75 -6.14 10.81
C TRP A 91 4.45 -5.51 10.33
N TRP A 92 3.75 -6.24 9.47
CA TRP A 92 2.45 -5.87 8.90
C TRP A 92 1.42 -6.97 9.12
N LYS A 93 0.17 -6.56 9.37
CA LYS A 93 -1.03 -7.39 9.33
C LYS A 93 -1.96 -6.75 8.31
N ILE A 94 -2.22 -7.45 7.21
CA ILE A 94 -3.13 -7.00 6.14
C ILE A 94 -4.46 -7.72 6.37
N THR A 95 -5.44 -6.99 6.91
CA THR A 95 -6.67 -7.58 7.46
C THR A 95 -7.82 -7.62 6.46
N SER A 96 -7.72 -6.85 5.38
CA SER A 96 -8.77 -6.71 4.36
C SER A 96 -8.11 -6.40 3.01
N ILE A 97 -8.49 -7.11 1.96
CA ILE A 97 -8.00 -6.91 0.59
C ILE A 97 -9.20 -6.87 -0.39
N LYS A 98 -9.60 -5.66 -0.78
CA LYS A 98 -10.66 -5.39 -1.78
C LYS A 98 -10.05 -5.43 -3.17
N VAL A 99 -10.34 -6.48 -3.95
CA VAL A 99 -9.80 -6.63 -5.31
C VAL A 99 -10.91 -6.48 -6.35
N PRO A 100 -10.74 -5.71 -7.43
CA PRO A 100 -11.70 -5.70 -8.52
C PRO A 100 -11.87 -7.09 -9.14
N GLN A 101 -13.11 -7.52 -9.38
CA GLN A 101 -13.44 -8.84 -9.97
C GLN A 101 -12.65 -9.16 -11.24
N SER A 102 -12.26 -8.15 -12.02
CA SER A 102 -11.46 -8.32 -13.25
C SER A 102 -10.09 -8.96 -13.01
N LEU A 103 -9.58 -8.97 -11.77
CA LEU A 103 -8.29 -9.57 -11.40
C LEU A 103 -8.44 -10.96 -10.75
N ILE A 104 -9.61 -11.59 -10.79
CA ILE A 104 -9.84 -12.90 -10.12
C ILE A 104 -8.91 -14.00 -10.61
N VAL A 105 -8.65 -14.04 -11.92
CA VAL A 105 -7.70 -14.99 -12.52
C VAL A 105 -6.24 -14.69 -12.18
N GLU A 106 -5.97 -13.50 -11.62
CA GLU A 106 -4.64 -13.02 -11.25
C GLU A 106 -4.45 -12.97 -9.73
N LYS A 107 -5.27 -13.71 -8.97
CA LYS A 107 -5.25 -13.72 -7.49
C LYS A 107 -3.84 -13.85 -6.93
N GLU A 108 -3.10 -14.88 -7.34
CA GLU A 108 -1.74 -15.13 -6.82
C GLU A 108 -0.79 -13.98 -7.15
N ALA A 109 -0.88 -13.43 -8.37
CA ALA A 109 -0.08 -12.28 -8.77
C ALA A 109 -0.41 -11.03 -7.94
N VAL A 110 -1.69 -10.81 -7.60
CA VAL A 110 -2.10 -9.73 -6.69
C VAL A 110 -1.48 -9.91 -5.31
N MET A 111 -1.53 -11.14 -4.77
CA MET A 111 -0.97 -11.42 -3.44
C MET A 111 0.54 -11.20 -3.40
N ASP A 112 1.27 -11.61 -4.43
CA ASP A 112 2.71 -11.37 -4.52
C ASP A 112 3.03 -9.90 -4.71
N LEU A 113 2.25 -9.18 -5.52
CA LEU A 113 2.40 -7.73 -5.69
C LEU A 113 2.24 -6.97 -4.37
N ILE A 114 1.26 -7.36 -3.54
CA ILE A 114 1.04 -6.79 -2.21
C ILE A 114 2.27 -7.05 -1.33
N LYS A 115 2.77 -8.28 -1.26
CA LYS A 115 3.94 -8.61 -0.44
C LYS A 115 5.18 -7.82 -0.86
N GLU A 116 5.49 -7.80 -2.16
CA GLU A 116 6.63 -7.05 -2.71
C GLU A 116 6.51 -5.55 -2.41
N ALA A 117 5.30 -4.98 -2.53
CA ALA A 117 5.07 -3.56 -2.27
C ALA A 117 5.27 -3.21 -0.80
N PHE A 118 4.78 -4.02 0.15
CA PHE A 118 4.97 -3.77 1.59
C PHE A 118 6.42 -4.00 2.04
N GLU A 119 7.11 -4.99 1.45
CA GLU A 119 8.53 -5.20 1.67
C GLU A 119 9.35 -3.97 1.25
N ALA A 120 9.07 -3.40 0.08
CA ALA A 120 9.72 -2.18 -0.38
C ALA A 120 9.30 -0.93 0.39
N TYR A 121 8.02 -0.82 0.78
CA TYR A 121 7.50 0.31 1.57
C TYR A 121 8.24 0.45 2.90
N GLY A 122 8.51 -0.68 3.57
CA GLY A 122 9.24 -0.71 4.83
C GLY A 122 8.47 0.04 5.93
N ASN A 123 9.03 1.17 6.40
CA ASN A 123 8.38 2.05 7.37
C ASN A 123 8.33 3.50 6.84
N GLY A 124 7.14 3.99 6.49
CA GLY A 124 6.92 5.38 6.08
C GLY A 124 7.71 5.80 4.84
N TYR A 125 7.80 4.94 3.83
CA TYR A 125 8.62 5.11 2.62
C TYR A 125 10.14 5.15 2.86
N ASN A 126 10.61 4.69 4.03
CA ASN A 126 12.03 4.60 4.34
C ASN A 126 12.43 3.15 4.63
N SER A 127 13.19 2.56 3.72
CA SER A 127 13.75 1.22 3.85
C SER A 127 15.23 1.21 4.27
N THR A 128 15.88 2.37 4.36
CA THR A 128 17.35 2.48 4.53
C THR A 128 17.85 1.90 5.86
N TYR A 129 17.03 1.96 6.92
CA TYR A 129 17.33 1.38 8.23
C TYR A 129 16.40 0.22 8.60
N VAL A 130 15.52 -0.20 7.68
CA VAL A 130 14.65 -1.36 7.87
C VAL A 130 15.46 -2.60 7.57
N ARG A 131 15.69 -3.43 8.59
CA ARG A 131 16.47 -4.67 8.44
C ARG A 131 15.62 -5.83 7.97
N LYS A 132 14.35 -5.83 8.35
CA LYS A 132 13.41 -6.90 8.08
C LYS A 132 12.01 -6.32 7.99
N VAL A 133 11.27 -6.76 6.97
CA VAL A 133 9.82 -6.61 6.90
C VAL A 133 9.20 -7.99 7.04
N GLU A 134 8.25 -8.14 7.95
CA GLU A 134 7.54 -9.39 8.18
C GLU A 134 6.04 -9.19 7.99
N ILE A 135 5.43 -9.99 7.11
CA ILE A 135 3.97 -10.03 6.97
C ILE A 135 3.46 -11.11 7.92
N LYS A 136 3.01 -10.70 9.11
CA LYS A 136 2.52 -11.61 10.16
C LYS A 136 1.15 -12.20 9.83
N PHE A 137 0.34 -11.46 9.09
CA PHE A 137 -0.98 -11.88 8.67
C PHE A 137 -1.32 -11.24 7.33
N ILE A 138 -1.94 -12.01 6.45
CA ILE A 138 -2.52 -11.53 5.20
C ILE A 138 -3.84 -12.24 4.98
N SER A 139 -4.92 -11.48 4.87
CA SER A 139 -6.25 -12.03 4.59
C SER A 139 -6.33 -12.55 3.15
N GLU A 140 -7.25 -13.47 2.90
CA GLU A 140 -7.66 -13.79 1.53
C GLU A 140 -8.33 -12.57 0.86
N PRO A 141 -8.12 -12.35 -0.45
CA PRO A 141 -8.77 -11.29 -1.17
C PRO A 141 -10.26 -11.58 -1.36
N TYR A 142 -11.07 -10.53 -1.26
CA TYR A 142 -12.47 -10.58 -1.66
C TYR A 142 -12.67 -9.73 -2.91
N PHE A 143 -13.34 -10.35 -3.87
CA PHE A 143 -13.53 -9.77 -5.19
C PHE A 143 -14.83 -8.97 -5.22
N ILE A 144 -14.71 -7.70 -5.60
CA ILE A 144 -15.85 -6.80 -5.66
C ILE A 144 -16.23 -6.54 -7.13
N PRO A 145 -17.54 -6.58 -7.46
CA PRO A 145 -18.03 -6.03 -8.71
C PRO A 145 -17.59 -4.57 -8.81
N ARG A 146 -17.23 -4.13 -10.02
CA ARG A 146 -16.65 -2.81 -10.33
C ARG A 146 -17.28 -1.70 -9.47
N VAL A 147 -16.46 -1.04 -8.64
CA VAL A 147 -16.86 0.20 -7.97
C VAL A 147 -16.78 1.28 -9.05
N GLU A 148 -17.92 1.85 -9.40
CA GLU A 148 -18.03 3.04 -10.26
C GLU A 148 -17.45 4.28 -9.57
#